data_AF-A0A1C5SPG8-F1
#
_entry.id   AF-A0A1C5SPG8-F1
#
_cell.length_a   1.000
_cell.length_b   1.000
_cell.length_c   1.000
_cell.angle_alpha   90.00
_cell.angle_beta   90.00
_cell.angle_gamma   90.00
#
_symmetry.space_group_name_H-M   'P 1'
#
loop_
_entity.id
_entity.type
_entity.pdbx_description
1 polymer ?
#
loop_
_entity_poly.entity_id
_entity_poly.type
_entity_poly.pdbx_seq_one_letter_code
_entity_poly.pdbx_strand_id
1 'polypeptide(L)'
;MISLNMGNIGLFILIILLSCFCNLFITSNSGKWVMLAPFLVPMLAMLNISPAMTQVLYRIGDSCFNILSPVELNVPIALGLLESYKVSQKDKVGLGTLISMQMPYAFAYLIAFFLLVLVFYFLKLPLGPGAGIFLN
;
A
#
# COMPACT_ATOMS: atom_id res chain seq x y z
N MET A 1 13.42 -28.38 -8.58
CA MET A 1 13.26 -26.98 -9.05
C MET A 1 12.41 -26.17 -8.06
N ILE A 2 12.85 -26.01 -6.80
CA ILE A 2 12.14 -25.28 -5.72
C ILE A 2 13.00 -24.10 -5.22
N SER A 3 13.96 -23.62 -6.00
CA SER A 3 14.96 -22.66 -5.54
C SER A 3 14.73 -21.19 -5.93
N LEU A 4 13.58 -20.81 -6.51
CA LEU A 4 13.36 -19.44 -7.02
C LEU A 4 12.00 -18.76 -6.66
N ASN A 5 11.13 -19.37 -5.85
CA ASN A 5 9.82 -18.74 -5.52
C ASN A 5 9.88 -17.77 -4.31
N MET A 6 10.89 -17.88 -3.44
CA MET A 6 11.05 -16.98 -2.28
C MET A 6 11.53 -15.56 -2.68
N GLY A 7 12.21 -15.41 -3.82
CA GLY A 7 12.66 -14.10 -4.32
C GLY A 7 11.48 -13.19 -4.69
N ASN A 8 10.48 -13.72 -5.38
CA ASN A 8 9.33 -12.94 -5.86
C ASN A 8 8.46 -12.40 -4.72
N ILE A 9 8.20 -13.23 -3.70
CA ILE A 9 7.44 -12.81 -2.51
C ILE A 9 8.19 -11.72 -1.74
N GLY A 10 9.51 -11.87 -1.61
CA GLY A 10 10.36 -10.83 -1.03
C GLY A 10 10.27 -9.50 -1.80
N LEU A 11 10.30 -9.55 -3.14
CA LEU A 11 10.13 -8.37 -3.98
C LEU A 11 8.74 -7.74 -3.83
N PHE A 12 7.68 -8.53 -3.69
CA PHE A 12 6.33 -8.02 -3.49
C PHE A 12 6.22 -7.24 -2.17
N ILE A 13 6.78 -7.79 -1.09
CA ILE A 13 6.89 -7.10 0.20
C ILE A 13 7.68 -5.81 0.05
N LEU A 14 8.84 -5.83 -0.61
CA LEU A 14 9.68 -4.66 -0.79
C LEU A 14 8.95 -3.54 -1.57
N ILE A 15 8.21 -3.87 -2.62
CA ILE A 15 7.44 -2.90 -3.40
C ILE A 15 6.31 -2.29 -2.57
N ILE A 16 5.59 -3.12 -1.82
CA ILE A 16 4.52 -2.66 -0.94
C ILE A 16 5.09 -1.73 0.14
N LEU A 17 6.18 -2.12 0.80
CA LEU A 17 6.84 -1.31 1.82
C LEU A 17 7.43 -0.01 1.26
N LEU A 18 8.02 -0.04 0.06
CA LEU A 18 8.49 1.14 -0.64
C LEU A 18 7.34 2.12 -0.88
N SER A 19 6.21 1.63 -1.39
CA SER A 19 5.01 2.46 -1.61
C SER A 19 4.46 3.02 -0.28
N CYS A 20 4.42 2.20 0.77
CA CYS A 20 4.04 2.63 2.12
C CYS A 20 4.97 3.72 2.68
N PHE A 21 6.27 3.64 2.42
CA PHE A 21 7.24 4.65 2.84
C PHE A 21 7.07 5.95 2.06
N CYS A 22 6.92 5.89 0.74
CA CYS A 22 6.66 7.06 -0.10
C CYS A 22 5.38 7.80 0.30
N ASN A 23 4.37 7.07 0.76
CA ASN A 23 3.09 7.60 1.24
C ASN A 23 3.22 8.63 2.37
N LEU A 24 4.25 8.52 3.21
CA LEU A 24 4.47 9.44 4.33
C LEU A 24 4.88 10.84 3.85
N PHE A 25 5.34 10.97 2.61
CA PHE A 25 5.87 12.23 2.06
C PHE A 25 5.08 12.72 0.84
N ILE A 26 4.50 11.81 0.07
CA ILE A 26 3.79 12.14 -1.18
C ILE A 26 2.35 11.64 -1.06
N THR A 27 1.41 12.57 -0.95
CA THR A 27 -0.02 12.29 -0.91
C THR A 27 -0.58 11.86 -2.26
N SER A 28 -0.09 12.41 -3.38
CA SER A 28 -0.64 12.14 -4.71
C SER A 28 -0.37 10.71 -5.18
N ASN A 29 -1.42 9.88 -5.26
CA ASN A 29 -1.37 8.52 -5.79
C ASN A 29 -0.87 8.47 -7.25
N SER A 30 -1.46 9.29 -8.13
CA SER A 30 -1.05 9.30 -9.55
C SER A 30 0.37 9.83 -9.73
N GLY A 31 0.77 10.83 -8.93
CA GLY A 31 2.13 11.38 -8.96
C GLY A 31 3.19 10.33 -8.61
N LYS A 32 3.00 9.58 -7.52
CA LYS A 32 3.89 8.48 -7.11
C LYS A 32 3.98 7.40 -8.17
N TRP A 33 2.83 6.97 -8.73
CA TRP A 33 2.83 5.92 -9.74
C TRP A 33 3.57 6.34 -11.01
N VAL A 34 3.40 7.59 -11.47
CA VAL A 34 4.13 8.11 -12.64
C VAL A 34 5.64 8.08 -12.42
N MET A 35 6.10 8.34 -11.20
CA MET A 35 7.53 8.28 -10.86
C MET A 35 8.04 6.83 -10.73
N LEU A 36 7.27 5.93 -10.12
CA LEU A 36 7.71 4.56 -9.81
C LEU A 36 7.51 3.56 -10.96
N ALA A 37 6.45 3.72 -11.76
CA ALA A 37 6.09 2.77 -12.82
C ALA A 37 7.20 2.54 -13.85
N PRO A 38 7.94 3.55 -14.35
CA PRO A 38 9.02 3.36 -15.31
C PRO A 38 10.16 2.47 -14.81
N PHE A 39 10.32 2.34 -13.48
CA PHE A 39 11.35 1.50 -12.87
C PHE A 39 10.79 0.14 -12.46
N LEU A 40 9.65 0.12 -11.76
CA LEU A 40 9.07 -1.10 -11.20
C LEU A 40 8.49 -2.02 -12.26
N VAL A 41 7.85 -1.48 -13.30
CA VAL A 41 7.19 -2.28 -14.33
C VAL A 41 8.20 -3.06 -15.17
N PRO A 42 9.26 -2.44 -15.74
CA PRO A 42 10.26 -3.20 -16.49
C PRO A 42 11.03 -4.20 -15.62
N MET A 43 11.37 -3.83 -14.38
CA MET A 43 12.10 -4.70 -13.46
C MET A 43 11.33 -6.00 -13.17
N LEU A 44 10.03 -5.90 -12.89
CA LEU A 44 9.19 -7.08 -12.65
C LEU A 44 8.87 -7.83 -13.94
N ALA A 45 8.77 -7.14 -15.08
CA ALA A 45 8.60 -7.79 -16.39
C ALA A 45 9.80 -8.71 -16.72
N MET A 46 11.03 -8.32 -16.38
CA MET A 46 12.22 -9.18 -16.52
C MET A 46 12.14 -10.48 -15.69
N LEU A 47 11.29 -10.51 -14.66
CA LEU A 47 11.02 -11.69 -13.82
C LEU A 47 9.75 -12.45 -14.24
N ASN A 48 9.23 -12.18 -15.44
CA ASN A 48 7.97 -12.71 -15.97
C ASN A 48 6.73 -12.32 -15.16
N ILE A 49 6.79 -11.25 -14.36
CA ILE A 49 5.62 -10.73 -13.65
C ILE A 49 4.93 -9.68 -14.51
N SER A 50 3.60 -9.76 -14.61
CA SER A 50 2.82 -8.85 -15.44
C SER A 50 2.80 -7.41 -14.89
N PRO A 51 2.69 -6.39 -15.76
CA PRO A 51 2.50 -5.00 -15.32
C PRO A 51 1.27 -4.82 -14.42
N ALA A 52 0.23 -5.63 -14.62
CA ALA A 52 -0.97 -5.62 -13.79
C ALA A 52 -0.66 -6.02 -12.35
N MET A 53 0.17 -7.05 -12.15
CA MET A 53 0.61 -7.46 -10.81
C MET A 53 1.45 -6.36 -10.15
N THR A 54 2.38 -5.73 -10.88
CA THR A 54 3.16 -4.59 -10.38
C THR A 54 2.27 -3.45 -9.92
N GLN A 55 1.22 -3.14 -10.69
CA GLN A 55 0.26 -2.09 -10.35
C GLN A 55 -0.56 -2.42 -9.10
N VAL A 56 -0.97 -3.68 -8.94
CA VAL A 56 -1.70 -4.15 -7.75
C VAL A 56 -0.83 -4.00 -6.50
N LEU A 57 0.43 -4.44 -6.55
CA LEU A 57 1.38 -4.32 -5.44
C LEU A 57 1.58 -2.86 -5.02
N TYR A 58 1.76 -1.96 -5.98
CA TYR A 58 1.87 -0.53 -5.72
C TYR A 58 0.60 0.04 -5.08
N ARG A 59 -0.58 -0.28 -5.62
CA ARG A 59 -1.88 0.23 -5.13
C ARG A 59 -2.19 -0.22 -3.71
N ILE A 60 -1.79 -1.43 -3.34
CA ILE A 60 -1.96 -1.93 -1.97
C ILE A 60 -1.12 -1.09 -1.02
N GLY A 61 0.18 -0.91 -1.30
CA GLY A 61 1.03 -0.07 -0.45
C GLY A 61 0.54 1.38 -0.37
N ASP A 62 0.08 1.94 -1.50
CA ASP A 62 -0.46 3.31 -1.58
C ASP A 62 -1.73 3.47 -0.72
N SER A 63 -2.56 2.43 -0.63
CA SER A 63 -3.81 2.51 0.14
C SER A 63 -3.59 2.35 1.65
N CYS A 64 -2.67 1.47 2.07
CA CYS A 64 -2.55 1.08 3.47
C CYS A 64 -2.02 2.21 4.37
N PHE A 65 -1.06 2.98 3.89
CA PHE A 65 -0.33 3.97 4.70
C PHE A 65 -0.76 5.41 4.43
N ASN A 66 -1.70 5.64 3.51
CA ASN A 66 -2.22 6.97 3.23
C ASN A 66 -2.80 7.61 4.50
N ILE A 67 -3.54 6.83 5.29
CA ILE A 67 -4.15 7.28 6.55
C ILE A 67 -3.12 7.72 7.60
N LEU A 68 -1.89 7.20 7.55
CA LEU A 68 -0.82 7.54 8.50
C LEU A 68 -0.03 8.78 8.08
N SER A 69 -0.26 9.29 6.87
CA SER A 69 0.52 10.40 6.33
C SER A 69 0.14 11.72 7.02
N PRO A 70 1.10 12.40 7.69
CA PRO A 70 0.83 13.65 8.40
C PRO A 70 0.59 14.82 7.45
N VAL A 71 1.01 14.69 6.19
CA VAL A 71 0.87 15.70 5.14
C VAL A 71 -0.40 15.52 4.31
N GLU A 72 -1.22 14.51 4.63
CA GLU A 72 -2.46 14.26 3.93
C GLU A 72 -3.45 15.41 4.13
N LEU A 73 -4.08 15.85 3.04
CA LEU A 73 -4.97 17.03 3.02
C LEU A 73 -6.17 16.90 3.97
N ASN A 74 -6.54 15.66 4.31
CA ASN A 74 -7.68 15.35 5.17
C ASN A 74 -7.34 15.42 6.67
N VAL A 75 -6.06 15.57 7.05
CA VAL A 75 -5.62 15.60 8.46
C VAL A 75 -6.32 16.69 9.28
N PRO A 76 -6.44 17.96 8.82
CA PRO A 76 -7.13 19.01 9.59
C PRO A 76 -8.61 18.70 9.79
N ILE A 77 -9.28 18.11 8.80
CA ILE A 77 -10.69 17.72 8.88
C ILE A 77 -10.86 16.59 9.89
N ALA A 78 -10.00 15.57 9.83
CA ALA A 78 -10.02 14.45 10.77
C ALA A 78 -9.76 14.91 12.21
N LEU A 79 -8.81 15.83 12.41
CA LEU A 79 -8.56 16.45 13.71
C LEU A 79 -9.78 17.25 14.19
N GLY A 80 -10.39 18.09 13.36
CA GLY A 80 -11.58 18.86 13.74
C GLY A 80 -12.78 17.98 14.12
N LEU A 81 -12.96 16.84 13.43
CA LEU A 81 -13.96 15.84 13.79
C LEU A 81 -13.61 15.16 15.12
N LEU A 82 -12.37 14.70 15.30
CA LEU A 82 -11.97 14.13 16.58
C LEU A 82 -12.12 15.11 17.74
N GLU A 83 -11.86 16.39 17.52
CA GLU A 83 -12.07 17.44 18.51
C GLU A 83 -13.53 17.67 18.84
N SER A 84 -14.43 17.63 17.85
CA SER A 84 -15.86 17.81 18.07
C SER A 84 -16.52 16.65 18.84
N TYR A 85 -15.97 15.44 18.72
CA TYR A 85 -16.44 14.24 19.44
C TYR A 85 -15.73 13.99 20.78
N LYS A 86 -14.83 14.87 21.24
CA LYS A 86 -14.17 14.68 22.55
C LYS A 86 -15.16 14.75 23.70
N VAL A 87 -15.14 13.71 24.55
CA VAL A 87 -15.94 13.63 25.79
C VAL A 87 -15.30 14.43 26.94
N SER A 88 -13.98 14.65 26.92
CA SER A 88 -13.23 15.34 27.98
C SER A 88 -12.28 16.41 27.41
N GLN A 89 -12.41 17.65 27.90
CA GLN A 89 -11.58 18.80 27.54
C GLN A 89 -10.09 18.65 27.95
N LYS A 90 -9.76 17.64 28.77
CA LYS A 90 -8.38 17.38 29.24
C LYS A 90 -7.53 16.58 28.24
N ASP A 91 -8.16 15.88 27.30
CA ASP A 91 -7.44 15.11 26.29
C ASP A 91 -7.02 16.00 25.12
N LYS A 92 -5.74 16.37 25.10
CA LYS A 92 -5.15 17.03 23.93
C LYS A 92 -5.16 16.02 22.78
N VAL A 93 -6.01 16.29 21.79
CA VAL A 93 -5.98 15.55 20.52
C VAL A 93 -5.04 16.32 19.65
N GLY A 94 -3.97 15.65 19.24
CA GLY A 94 -3.05 16.17 18.27
C GLY A 94 -2.87 15.18 17.14
N LEU A 95 -1.98 15.54 16.23
CA LEU A 95 -1.57 14.69 15.12
C LEU A 95 -1.11 13.30 15.59
N GLY A 96 -0.37 13.23 16.70
CA GLY A 96 0.07 11.97 17.29
C GLY A 96 -1.08 11.09 17.77
N THR A 97 -2.13 11.66 18.35
CA THR A 97 -3.32 10.91 18.79
C THR A 97 -4.05 10.31 17.59
N LEU A 98 -4.24 11.11 16.53
CA LEU A 98 -4.86 10.68 15.28
C LEU A 98 -4.10 9.51 14.66
N ILE A 99 -2.79 9.67 14.41
CA ILE A 99 -1.96 8.65 13.77
C ILE A 99 -1.88 7.37 14.64
N SER A 100 -1.77 7.52 15.96
CA SER A 100 -1.71 6.36 16.87
C SER A 100 -3.00 5.55 16.86
N MET A 101 -4.16 6.19 16.78
CA MET A 101 -5.45 5.50 16.65
C MET A 101 -5.59 4.76 15.32
N GLN A 102 -4.97 5.29 14.25
CA GLN A 102 -5.07 4.73 12.91
C GLN A 102 -4.03 3.63 12.63
N MET A 103 -2.88 3.63 13.31
CA MET A 103 -1.82 2.62 13.17
C MET A 103 -2.31 1.16 13.18
N PRO A 104 -3.10 0.69 14.17
CA PRO A 104 -3.54 -0.71 14.19
C PRO A 104 -4.39 -1.07 12.95
N TYR A 105 -5.20 -0.15 12.46
CA TYR A 105 -6.01 -0.35 11.25
C TYR A 105 -5.13 -0.43 10.00
N ALA A 106 -4.14 0.46 9.87
CA ALA A 106 -3.22 0.48 8.73
C ALA A 106 -2.44 -0.85 8.63
N PHE A 107 -1.93 -1.38 9.75
CA PHE A 107 -1.23 -2.67 9.75
C PHE A 107 -2.16 -3.86 9.50
N ALA A 108 -3.35 -3.88 10.09
CA ALA A 108 -4.33 -4.94 9.82
C ALA A 108 -4.72 -4.98 8.34
N TYR A 109 -4.95 -3.80 7.75
CA TYR A 109 -5.28 -3.65 6.33
C TYR A 109 -4.12 -4.09 5.43
N LEU A 110 -2.89 -3.69 5.76
CA LEU A 110 -1.68 -4.12 5.05
C LEU A 110 -1.53 -5.64 5.01
N ILE A 111 -1.67 -6.29 6.18
CA ILE A 111 -1.56 -7.75 6.30
C ILE A 111 -2.68 -8.43 5.50
N ALA A 112 -3.92 -7.97 5.63
CA ALA A 112 -5.07 -8.55 4.92
C ALA A 112 -4.89 -8.48 3.40
N PHE A 113 -4.49 -7.33 2.86
CA PHE A 113 -4.26 -7.17 1.42
C PHE A 113 -3.04 -7.94 0.94
N PHE A 114 -1.97 -8.01 1.74
CA PHE A 114 -0.82 -8.82 1.39
C PHE A 114 -1.19 -10.31 1.30
N LEU A 115 -1.96 -10.83 2.25
CA LEU A 115 -2.47 -12.19 2.19
C LEU A 115 -3.35 -12.41 0.95
N LEU A 116 -4.19 -11.44 0.59
CA LEU A 116 -5.02 -11.52 -0.62
C LEU A 116 -4.16 -11.63 -1.89
N VAL A 117 -3.09 -10.85 -2.00
CA VAL A 117 -2.13 -10.96 -3.12
C VAL A 117 -1.50 -12.33 -3.17
N LEU A 118 -1.10 -12.89 -2.02
CA LEU A 118 -0.53 -14.24 -1.98
C LEU A 118 -1.53 -15.29 -2.46
N VAL A 119 -2.80 -15.19 -2.05
CA VAL A 119 -3.87 -16.10 -2.52
C VAL A 119 -3.98 -16.05 -4.04
N PHE A 120 -4.06 -14.85 -4.63
CA PHE A 120 -4.11 -14.70 -6.09
C PHE A 120 -2.85 -15.26 -6.76
N TYR A 121 -1.68 -14.96 -6.21
CA TYR A 121 -0.38 -15.43 -6.72
C TYR A 121 -0.27 -16.95 -6.75
N PHE A 122 -0.61 -17.62 -5.65
CA PHE A 122 -0.51 -19.08 -5.55
C PHE A 122 -1.58 -19.79 -6.39
N LEU A 123 -2.80 -19.25 -6.44
CA LEU A 123 -3.89 -19.80 -7.25
C LEU A 123 -3.80 -19.41 -8.73
N LYS A 124 -2.82 -18.57 -9.10
CA LYS A 124 -2.62 -18.05 -10.46
C LYS A 124 -3.89 -17.42 -11.06
N LEU A 125 -4.70 -16.78 -10.21
CA LEU A 125 -5.96 -16.19 -10.62
C LEU A 125 -5.69 -14.95 -11.48
N PRO A 126 -6.47 -14.72 -12.56
CA PRO A 126 -6.36 -13.50 -13.32
C PRO A 126 -6.73 -12.31 -12.41
N LEU A 127 -5.89 -11.27 -12.43
CA LEU A 127 -6.12 -10.02 -11.69
C LEU A 127 -7.21 -9.16 -12.36
N GLY A 128 -7.57 -9.50 -13.60
CA GLY A 128 -8.65 -8.89 -14.37
C GLY A 128 -8.81 -9.57 -15.74
N PRO A 129 -9.78 -9.13 -16.55
CA PRO A 129 -9.99 -9.67 -17.89
C PRO A 129 -8.73 -9.53 -18.75
N GLY A 130 -8.15 -10.65 -19.20
CA GLY A 130 -6.90 -10.65 -19.96
C GLY A 130 -5.65 -10.26 -19.17
N ALA A 131 -5.75 -10.05 -17.85
CA ALA A 131 -4.64 -9.63 -16.99
C ALA A 131 -4.19 -10.79 -16.09
N GLY A 132 -3.34 -11.66 -16.63
CA GLY A 132 -2.68 -12.72 -15.86
C GLY A 132 -1.64 -12.16 -14.88
N ILE A 133 -1.20 -13.01 -13.94
CA ILE A 133 -0.13 -12.67 -12.98
C ILE A 133 1.25 -12.72 -13.64
N PHE A 134 1.42 -13.65 -14.58
CA PHE A 134 2.65 -13.82 -15.33
C PHE A 134 2.49 -13.24 -16.73
N LEU A 135 3.61 -12.79 -17.32
CA LEU A 135 3.68 -12.52 -18.75
C LEU A 135 3.60 -13.87 -19.49
N ASN A 136 2.65 -13.99 -20.41
CA ASN A 136 2.50 -15.16 -21.29
C ASN A 136 3.57 -15.17 -22.38
#